data_AF-V5GPN9-F1
#
_entry.id   AF-V5GPN9-F1
#
_cell.length_a   1.000
_cell.length_b   1.000
_cell.length_c   1.000
_cell.angle_alpha   90.00
_cell.angle_beta   90.00
_cell.angle_gamma   90.00
#
_symmetry.space_group_name_H-M   'P 1'
#
loop_
_entity.id
_entity.type
_entity.pdbx_description
1 polymer ?
#
loop_
_entity_poly.entity_id
_entity_poly.type
_entity_poly.pdbx_seq_one_letter_code
_entity_poly.pdbx_strand_id
1 'polypeptide(L)'
;KRLIGIYESVYESDAAPALKLTSSWSEIIFNPGLLPMMFQMYWKVRDLEQLAHPSLTCLVQLASLSGGIVSSDETRHKYLHSYIMTLLNLISNVTIKSKESLGISNIVKKLVIFYIHDIPKLPDGVVDTLLDEFTRLTCHFCDGAAIEEMSDEDTYFSDAFDNMLEAWSTPVQEFGSLENNLVECSKRIFNKYVQCHIAPPDGCRQSNNGDVEDIEDNEDKDRIHYKDQLQTIGMFGRVVPGHTLPLLFKLLEARIEKLG
;
A
#
# COMPACT_ATOMS: atom_id res chain seq x y z
N LYS A 1 -27.23 -7.89 -6.57
CA LYS A 1 -27.51 -7.07 -5.37
C LYS A 1 -26.50 -7.25 -4.22
N ARG A 2 -25.87 -8.43 -4.03
CA ARG A 2 -24.87 -8.65 -2.96
C ARG A 2 -23.47 -8.09 -3.26
N LEU A 3 -23.04 -8.17 -4.52
CA LEU A 3 -21.75 -7.62 -5.00
C LEU A 3 -21.67 -6.08 -4.91
N ILE A 4 -22.77 -5.39 -5.24
CA ILE A 4 -22.88 -3.92 -5.18
C ILE A 4 -22.65 -3.39 -3.75
N GLY A 5 -23.20 -4.08 -2.73
CA GLY A 5 -23.03 -3.66 -1.32
C GLY A 5 -21.63 -3.90 -0.77
N ILE A 6 -20.86 -4.85 -1.33
CA ILE A 6 -19.46 -5.08 -0.93
C ILE A 6 -18.60 -3.94 -1.50
N TYR A 7 -18.78 -3.59 -2.77
CA TYR A 7 -18.12 -2.43 -3.40
C TYR A 7 -18.43 -1.10 -2.69
N GLU A 8 -19.69 -0.84 -2.33
CA GLU A 8 -20.06 0.36 -1.55
C GLU A 8 -19.37 0.38 -0.18
N SER A 9 -19.36 -0.73 0.55
CA SER A 9 -18.73 -0.80 1.89
C SER A 9 -17.21 -0.67 1.87
N VAL A 10 -16.58 -1.04 0.74
CA VAL A 10 -15.15 -0.95 0.49
C VAL A 10 -14.77 0.49 0.12
N TYR A 11 -15.55 1.13 -0.75
CA TYR A 11 -15.39 2.54 -1.10
C TYR A 11 -15.65 3.49 0.09
N GLU A 12 -16.61 3.15 0.95
CA GLU A 12 -16.86 3.86 2.21
C GLU A 12 -15.65 3.85 3.16
N SER A 13 -14.78 2.85 3.09
CA SER A 13 -13.61 2.75 3.98
C SER A 13 -12.48 3.74 3.64
N ASP A 14 -12.28 4.03 2.35
CA ASP A 14 -11.31 5.02 1.88
C ASP A 14 -11.79 6.44 2.25
N ALA A 15 -13.10 6.68 2.13
CA ALA A 15 -13.78 7.92 2.51
C ALA A 15 -14.11 8.04 4.01
N ALA A 16 -13.83 7.03 4.82
CA ALA A 16 -14.24 7.03 6.23
C ALA A 16 -13.46 8.11 7.01
N PRO A 17 -14.17 8.99 7.76
CA PRO A 17 -13.55 10.08 8.49
C PRO A 17 -12.59 9.53 9.55
N ALA A 18 -11.57 10.32 9.87
CA ALA A 18 -10.61 9.97 10.91
C ALA A 18 -11.32 9.72 12.26
N LEU A 19 -10.84 8.73 13.01
CA LEU A 19 -11.33 8.43 14.35
C LEU A 19 -10.92 9.54 15.32
N LYS A 20 -11.78 10.54 15.50
CA LYS A 20 -11.58 11.66 16.42
C LYS A 20 -12.30 11.41 17.73
N LEU A 21 -11.54 11.18 18.80
CA LEU A 21 -12.10 10.87 20.13
C LEU A 21 -11.79 11.98 21.15
N THR A 22 -12.71 12.10 22.12
CA THR A 22 -12.59 12.97 23.30
C THR A 22 -11.78 12.28 24.39
N SER A 23 -11.31 13.07 25.38
CA SER A 23 -10.53 12.56 26.52
C SER A 23 -11.25 11.49 27.34
N SER A 24 -12.58 11.43 27.30
CA SER A 24 -13.40 10.39 27.95
C SER A 24 -13.09 8.96 27.48
N TRP A 25 -12.50 8.79 26.30
CA TRP A 25 -12.14 7.48 25.74
C TRP A 25 -10.72 7.03 26.09
N SER A 26 -9.94 7.86 26.79
CA SER A 26 -8.52 7.65 27.07
C SER A 26 -8.23 6.29 27.72
N GLU A 27 -8.97 5.94 28.77
CA GLU A 27 -8.76 4.68 29.51
C GLU A 27 -9.02 3.43 28.66
N ILE A 28 -9.93 3.53 27.69
CA ILE A 28 -10.29 2.42 26.80
C ILE A 28 -9.26 2.31 25.68
N ILE A 29 -8.99 3.42 24.99
CA ILE A 29 -8.16 3.46 23.78
C ILE A 29 -6.69 3.17 24.08
N PHE A 30 -6.19 3.67 25.21
CA PHE A 30 -4.82 3.42 25.64
C PHE A 30 -4.67 2.20 26.54
N ASN A 31 -5.72 1.38 26.67
CA ASN A 31 -5.59 0.08 27.31
C ASN A 31 -4.62 -0.78 26.48
N PRO A 32 -3.51 -1.30 27.07
CA PRO A 32 -2.51 -2.07 26.33
C PRO A 32 -3.07 -3.33 25.65
N GLY A 33 -4.19 -3.87 26.14
CA GLY A 33 -4.84 -5.05 25.58
C GLY A 33 -5.78 -4.76 24.41
N LEU A 34 -6.18 -3.50 24.17
CA LEU A 34 -7.18 -3.17 23.14
C LEU A 34 -6.67 -3.53 21.74
N LEU A 35 -5.52 -2.99 21.31
CA LEU A 35 -5.01 -3.22 19.96
C LEU A 35 -4.74 -4.71 19.71
N PRO A 36 -4.00 -5.45 20.57
CA PRO A 36 -3.85 -6.89 20.41
C PRO A 36 -5.18 -7.64 20.30
N MET A 37 -6.18 -7.28 21.12
CA MET A 37 -7.51 -7.90 21.07
C MET A 37 -8.20 -7.63 19.72
N MET A 38 -8.20 -6.39 19.23
CA MET A 38 -8.86 -6.02 17.97
C MET A 38 -8.22 -6.75 16.77
N PHE A 39 -6.90 -6.81 16.72
CA PHE A 39 -6.18 -7.57 15.68
C PHE A 39 -6.44 -9.08 15.79
N GLN A 40 -6.48 -9.65 17.00
CA GLN A 40 -6.85 -11.05 17.21
C GLN A 40 -8.29 -11.34 16.82
N MET A 41 -9.22 -10.41 17.07
CA MET A 41 -10.61 -10.55 16.65
C MET A 41 -10.69 -10.64 15.13
N TYR A 42 -10.05 -9.72 14.41
CA TYR A 42 -9.95 -9.79 12.95
C TYR A 42 -9.35 -11.13 12.49
N TRP A 43 -8.22 -11.53 13.09
CA TRP A 43 -7.57 -12.80 12.77
C TRP A 43 -8.50 -14.01 12.87
N LYS A 44 -9.37 -14.04 13.88
CA LYS A 44 -10.33 -15.14 14.10
C LYS A 44 -11.50 -15.13 13.13
N VAL A 45 -11.87 -13.98 12.58
CA VAL A 45 -13.05 -13.83 11.72
C VAL A 45 -12.71 -13.57 10.25
N ARG A 46 -11.44 -13.57 9.87
CA ARG A 46 -10.98 -13.25 8.50
C ARG A 46 -11.51 -14.17 7.40
N ASP A 47 -11.92 -15.39 7.75
CA ASP A 47 -12.55 -16.34 6.83
C ASP A 47 -14.08 -16.19 6.77
N LEU A 48 -14.67 -15.37 7.64
CA LEU A 48 -16.10 -15.12 7.71
C LEU A 48 -16.42 -13.82 6.98
N GLU A 49 -16.87 -13.92 5.73
CA GLU A 49 -17.10 -12.77 4.83
C GLU A 49 -17.93 -11.63 5.48
N GLN A 50 -18.92 -11.97 6.30
CA GLN A 50 -19.79 -11.00 6.98
C GLN A 50 -19.09 -10.21 8.11
N LEU A 51 -17.99 -10.72 8.64
CA LEU A 51 -17.27 -10.15 9.79
C LEU A 51 -15.86 -9.68 9.44
N ALA A 52 -15.24 -10.26 8.41
CA ALA A 52 -13.90 -9.91 7.98
C ALA A 52 -13.79 -8.43 7.61
N HIS A 53 -14.67 -7.95 6.72
CA HIS A 53 -14.67 -6.55 6.27
C HIS A 53 -14.94 -5.55 7.41
N PRO A 54 -16.03 -5.66 8.22
CA PRO A 54 -16.25 -4.76 9.34
C PRO A 54 -15.10 -4.75 10.35
N SER A 55 -14.52 -5.92 10.65
CA SER A 55 -13.42 -6.02 11.61
C SER A 55 -12.14 -5.35 11.07
N LEU A 56 -11.84 -5.50 9.79
CA LEU A 56 -10.70 -4.84 9.16
C LEU A 56 -10.91 -3.32 9.08
N THR A 57 -12.13 -2.87 8.77
CA THR A 57 -12.50 -1.44 8.79
C THR A 57 -12.32 -0.85 10.19
N CYS A 58 -12.61 -1.59 11.27
CA CYS A 58 -12.29 -1.14 12.62
C CYS A 58 -10.77 -0.92 12.82
N LEU A 59 -9.93 -1.80 12.28
CA LEU A 59 -8.47 -1.62 12.34
C LEU A 59 -8.01 -0.39 11.54
N VAL A 60 -8.56 -0.17 10.34
CA VAL A 60 -8.33 1.04 9.53
C VAL A 60 -8.69 2.30 10.32
N GLN A 61 -9.84 2.30 11.01
CA GLN A 61 -10.26 3.43 11.82
C GLN A 61 -9.29 3.69 12.99
N LEU A 62 -8.84 2.63 13.67
CA LEU A 62 -7.85 2.74 14.75
C LEU A 62 -6.49 3.27 14.27
N ALA A 63 -6.11 3.04 13.00
CA ALA A 63 -4.92 3.63 12.38
C ALA A 63 -5.04 5.16 12.17
N SER A 64 -6.25 5.71 12.22
CA SER A 64 -6.53 7.14 12.02
C SER A 64 -6.84 7.90 13.31
N LEU A 65 -6.55 7.28 14.47
CA LEU A 65 -6.84 7.88 15.78
C LEU A 65 -6.22 9.28 15.87
N SER A 66 -7.06 10.27 16.17
CA SER A 66 -6.67 11.67 16.27
C SER A 66 -7.57 12.43 17.25
N GLY A 67 -7.31 13.72 17.44
CA GLY A 67 -8.08 14.60 18.32
C GLY A 67 -7.49 14.78 19.72
N GLY A 68 -8.28 15.35 20.64
CA GLY A 68 -7.81 15.79 21.96
C GLY A 68 -7.36 14.66 22.89
N ILE A 69 -7.69 13.41 22.57
CA ILE A 69 -7.20 12.22 23.27
C ILE A 69 -5.69 12.01 23.08
N VAL A 70 -5.14 12.46 21.95
CA VAL A 70 -3.72 12.35 21.60
C VAL A 70 -3.00 13.66 21.91
N SER A 71 -3.20 14.16 23.13
CA SER A 71 -2.70 15.48 23.55
C SER A 71 -1.23 15.48 23.96
N SER A 72 -0.65 14.34 24.29
CA SER A 72 0.77 14.19 24.60
C SER A 72 1.50 13.38 23.53
N ASP A 73 2.69 13.85 23.16
CA ASP A 73 3.58 13.14 22.22
C ASP A 73 3.95 11.75 22.74
N GLU A 74 4.10 11.59 24.06
CA GLU A 74 4.42 10.29 24.68
C GLU A 74 3.29 9.27 24.48
N THR A 75 2.03 9.65 24.73
CA THR A 75 0.90 8.74 24.56
C THR A 75 0.67 8.43 23.08
N ARG A 76 0.84 9.42 22.20
CA ARG A 76 0.81 9.23 20.74
C ARG A 76 1.83 8.19 20.30
N HIS A 77 3.07 8.34 20.77
CA HIS A 77 4.17 7.48 20.42
C HIS A 77 3.96 6.04 20.93
N LYS A 78 3.52 5.87 22.19
CA LYS A 78 3.21 4.55 22.76
C LYS A 78 2.09 3.83 21.99
N TYR A 79 1.04 4.56 21.62
CA TYR A 79 -0.06 4.02 20.83
C TYR A 79 0.42 3.58 19.44
N LEU A 80 1.13 4.46 18.73
CA LEU A 80 1.68 4.16 17.40
C LEU A 80 2.60 2.95 17.42
N HIS A 81 3.53 2.89 18.39
CA HIS A 81 4.43 1.75 18.55
C HIS A 81 3.65 0.44 18.76
N SER A 82 2.65 0.44 19.66
CA SER A 82 1.82 -0.75 19.90
C SER A 82 1.04 -1.18 18.65
N TYR A 83 0.49 -0.21 17.91
CA TYR A 83 -0.23 -0.45 16.67
C TYR A 83 0.68 -1.10 15.61
N ILE A 84 1.86 -0.51 15.38
CA ILE A 84 2.83 -1.01 14.40
C ILE A 84 3.30 -2.41 14.76
N MET A 85 3.67 -2.66 16.03
CA MET A 85 4.09 -3.99 16.46
C MET A 85 3.01 -5.04 16.24
N THR A 86 1.75 -4.70 16.50
CA THR A 86 0.62 -5.62 16.30
C THR A 86 0.33 -5.84 14.80
N LEU A 87 0.43 -4.78 13.99
CA LEU A 87 0.30 -4.84 12.54
C LEU A 87 1.39 -5.70 11.90
N LEU A 88 2.66 -5.46 12.26
CA LEU A 88 3.80 -6.26 11.78
C LEU A 88 3.60 -7.74 12.08
N ASN A 89 3.17 -8.07 13.29
CA ASN A 89 2.87 -9.46 13.66
C ASN A 89 1.74 -10.07 12.81
N LEU A 90 0.76 -9.28 12.35
CA LEU A 90 -0.27 -9.75 11.43
C LEU A 90 0.30 -9.97 10.03
N ILE A 91 0.94 -8.95 9.43
CA ILE A 91 1.31 -8.98 8.01
C ILE A 91 2.51 -9.89 7.70
N SER A 92 3.43 -10.08 8.65
CA SER A 92 4.60 -10.95 8.45
C SER A 92 4.27 -12.45 8.58
N ASN A 93 3.17 -12.81 9.24
CA ASN A 93 2.81 -14.22 9.50
C ASN A 93 1.71 -14.76 8.57
N VAL A 94 1.27 -13.96 7.59
CA VAL A 94 0.00 -14.20 6.89
C VAL A 94 0.10 -13.95 5.40
N THR A 95 -0.47 -14.86 4.62
CA THR A 95 -0.80 -14.61 3.21
C THR A 95 -2.01 -13.70 3.13
N ILE A 96 -1.82 -12.52 2.55
CA ILE A 96 -2.87 -11.53 2.33
C ILE A 96 -3.74 -11.98 1.16
N LYS A 97 -5.06 -12.03 1.38
CA LYS A 97 -6.04 -12.35 0.32
C LYS A 97 -6.44 -11.07 -0.43
N SER A 98 -6.97 -11.22 -1.65
CA SER A 98 -7.41 -10.08 -2.47
C SER A 98 -8.37 -9.15 -1.71
N LYS A 99 -9.41 -9.68 -1.06
CA LYS A 99 -10.36 -8.84 -0.29
C LYS A 99 -9.74 -8.14 0.94
N GLU A 100 -8.59 -8.60 1.44
CA GLU A 100 -7.90 -8.01 2.59
C GLU A 100 -6.91 -6.93 2.16
N SER A 101 -6.42 -6.96 0.91
CA SER A 101 -5.39 -6.06 0.41
C SER A 101 -5.78 -4.60 0.61
N LEU A 102 -7.04 -4.27 0.33
CA LEU A 102 -7.54 -2.91 0.37
C LEU A 102 -7.70 -2.36 1.80
N GLY A 103 -8.12 -3.18 2.76
CA GLY A 103 -8.14 -2.76 4.15
C GLY A 103 -6.73 -2.59 4.73
N ILE A 104 -5.78 -3.44 4.33
CA ILE A 104 -4.39 -3.35 4.77
C ILE A 104 -3.70 -2.13 4.14
N SER A 105 -3.87 -1.87 2.85
CA SER A 105 -3.32 -0.68 2.20
C SER A 105 -3.90 0.61 2.80
N ASN A 106 -5.19 0.60 3.17
CA ASN A 106 -5.82 1.70 3.89
C ASN A 106 -5.22 1.92 5.29
N ILE A 107 -4.89 0.85 6.03
CA ILE A 107 -4.14 1.00 7.30
C ILE A 107 -2.82 1.72 7.05
N VAL A 108 -2.04 1.30 6.05
CA VAL A 108 -0.75 1.91 5.71
C VAL A 108 -0.92 3.39 5.35
N LYS A 109 -1.88 3.70 4.47
CA LYS A 109 -2.23 5.06 4.06
C LYS A 109 -2.59 5.95 5.26
N LYS A 110 -3.45 5.48 6.17
CA LYS A 110 -3.80 6.24 7.39
C LYS A 110 -2.60 6.40 8.32
N LEU A 111 -1.76 5.37 8.51
CA LEU A 111 -0.55 5.50 9.33
C LEU A 111 0.38 6.58 8.79
N VAL A 112 0.61 6.64 7.48
CA VAL A 112 1.40 7.71 6.87
C VAL A 112 0.73 9.06 7.10
N ILE A 113 -0.54 9.23 6.73
CA ILE A 113 -1.24 10.52 6.83
C ILE A 113 -1.24 11.08 8.27
N PHE A 114 -1.44 10.23 9.28
CA PHE A 114 -1.60 10.66 10.67
C PHE A 114 -0.32 10.64 11.50
N TYR A 115 0.67 9.83 11.12
CA TYR A 115 1.83 9.54 11.97
C TYR A 115 3.19 9.64 11.26
N ILE A 116 3.27 10.20 10.04
CA ILE A 116 4.54 10.28 9.29
C ILE A 116 5.70 10.90 10.09
N HIS A 117 5.44 11.94 10.88
CA HIS A 117 6.48 12.60 11.69
C HIS A 117 6.81 11.87 12.99
N ASP A 118 6.06 10.84 13.37
CA ASP A 118 6.28 10.04 14.57
C ASP A 118 6.89 8.67 14.24
N ILE A 119 6.72 8.17 13.02
CA ILE A 119 7.33 6.92 12.55
C ILE A 119 8.86 6.95 12.72
N PRO A 120 9.61 8.00 12.30
CA PRO A 120 11.06 8.05 12.49
C PRO A 120 11.52 8.07 13.96
N LYS A 121 10.61 8.34 14.91
CA LYS A 121 10.92 8.36 16.35
C LYS A 121 10.83 6.98 16.99
N LEU A 122 10.34 5.96 16.26
CA LEU A 122 10.20 4.60 16.76
C LEU A 122 11.57 3.98 17.07
N PRO A 123 11.62 2.94 17.93
CA PRO A 123 12.88 2.27 18.25
C PRO A 123 13.63 1.77 17.01
N ASP A 124 14.96 1.81 17.08
CA ASP A 124 15.85 1.34 16.02
C ASP A 124 15.47 -0.08 15.56
N GLY A 125 15.44 -0.29 14.24
CA GLY A 125 15.05 -1.56 13.60
C GLY A 125 13.54 -1.75 13.38
N VAL A 126 12.67 -1.09 14.14
CA VAL A 126 11.21 -1.14 13.90
C VAL A 126 10.85 -0.44 12.61
N VAL A 127 11.43 0.74 12.36
CA VAL A 127 11.22 1.52 11.14
C VAL A 127 11.70 0.73 9.92
N ASP A 128 12.89 0.12 10.00
CA ASP A 128 13.46 -0.66 8.91
C ASP A 128 12.59 -1.86 8.55
N THR A 129 12.12 -2.59 9.58
CA THR A 129 11.18 -3.71 9.41
C THR A 129 9.87 -3.24 8.79
N LEU A 130 9.36 -2.08 9.22
CA LEU A 130 8.12 -1.50 8.69
C LEU A 130 8.26 -1.12 7.21
N LEU A 131 9.35 -0.45 6.84
CA LEU A 131 9.62 -0.07 5.45
C LEU A 131 9.82 -1.30 4.55
N ASP A 132 10.48 -2.35 5.05
CA ASP A 132 10.65 -3.61 4.31
C ASP A 132 9.29 -4.31 4.09
N GLU A 133 8.45 -4.41 5.12
CA GLU A 133 7.12 -4.99 5.02
C GLU A 133 6.19 -4.18 4.12
N PHE A 134 6.22 -2.84 4.21
CA PHE A 134 5.46 -1.99 3.29
C PHE A 134 5.93 -2.18 1.85
N THR A 135 7.24 -2.26 1.62
CA THR A 135 7.81 -2.53 0.30
C THR A 135 7.36 -3.88 -0.24
N ARG A 136 7.40 -4.92 0.61
CA ARG A 136 6.94 -6.27 0.27
C ARG A 136 5.46 -6.27 -0.11
N LEU A 137 4.60 -5.61 0.67
CA LEU A 137 3.17 -5.48 0.38
C LEU A 137 2.92 -4.71 -0.93
N THR A 138 3.59 -3.57 -1.14
CA THR A 138 3.50 -2.81 -2.40
C THR A 138 3.87 -3.67 -3.60
N CYS A 139 4.97 -4.44 -3.51
CA CYS A 139 5.39 -5.33 -4.59
C CYS A 139 4.38 -6.46 -4.82
N HIS A 140 3.85 -7.05 -3.74
CA HIS A 140 2.85 -8.12 -3.83
C HIS A 140 1.54 -7.63 -4.45
N PHE A 141 1.08 -6.43 -4.09
CA PHE A 141 -0.13 -5.85 -4.68
C PHE A 141 0.11 -5.46 -6.14
N CYS A 142 1.32 -5.03 -6.51
CA CYS A 142 1.67 -4.82 -7.92
C CYS A 142 1.63 -6.12 -8.74
N ASP A 143 2.16 -7.23 -8.20
CA ASP A 143 2.05 -8.55 -8.85
C ASP A 143 0.57 -8.96 -9.00
N GLY A 144 -0.26 -8.72 -7.98
CA GLY A 144 -1.69 -8.99 -8.01
C GLY A 144 -2.46 -8.13 -9.02
N ALA A 145 -2.18 -6.83 -9.07
CA ALA A 145 -2.80 -5.89 -10.01
C ALA A 145 -2.52 -6.29 -11.47
N ALA A 146 -1.28 -6.68 -11.78
CA ALA A 146 -0.92 -7.14 -13.11
C ALA A 146 -1.65 -8.44 -13.54
N ILE A 147 -2.09 -9.27 -12.58
CA ILE A 147 -2.93 -10.44 -12.85
C ILE A 147 -4.40 -10.02 -13.01
N GLU A 148 -4.88 -9.08 -12.20
CA GLU A 148 -6.24 -8.54 -12.29
C GLU A 148 -6.49 -7.84 -13.64
N GLU A 149 -5.50 -7.16 -14.23
CA GLU A 149 -5.59 -6.57 -15.58
C GLU A 149 -5.94 -7.59 -16.68
N MET A 150 -5.73 -8.89 -16.43
CA MET A 150 -6.05 -9.97 -17.37
C MET A 150 -7.44 -10.59 -17.14
N SER A 151 -8.16 -10.12 -16.13
CA SER A 151 -9.41 -10.70 -15.67
C SER A 151 -10.51 -9.64 -15.61
N ASP A 152 -11.75 -10.02 -15.94
CA ASP A 152 -12.93 -9.17 -15.73
C ASP A 152 -13.46 -9.23 -14.27
N GLU A 153 -12.66 -9.76 -13.34
CA GLU A 153 -13.00 -9.88 -11.92
C GLU A 153 -12.75 -8.57 -11.13
N ASP A 154 -13.13 -8.58 -9.86
CA ASP A 154 -12.99 -7.44 -8.95
C ASP A 154 -11.52 -6.98 -8.79
N THR A 155 -11.26 -5.67 -8.87
CA THR A 155 -9.94 -5.03 -8.87
C THR A 155 -9.36 -4.69 -7.49
N TYR A 156 -9.31 -5.66 -6.56
CA TYR A 156 -8.88 -5.38 -5.18
C TYR A 156 -7.38 -5.07 -5.04
N PHE A 157 -6.51 -5.76 -5.78
CA PHE A 157 -5.07 -5.53 -5.72
C PHE A 157 -4.67 -4.25 -6.44
N SER A 158 -5.33 -3.90 -7.54
CA SER A 158 -5.14 -2.62 -8.22
C SER A 158 -5.40 -1.44 -7.27
N ASP A 159 -6.59 -1.41 -6.65
CA ASP A 159 -6.96 -0.34 -5.71
C ASP A 159 -6.02 -0.33 -4.48
N ALA A 160 -5.62 -1.50 -4.01
CA ALA A 160 -4.68 -1.60 -2.89
C ALA A 160 -3.28 -1.11 -3.27
N PHE A 161 -2.82 -1.36 -4.49
CA PHE A 161 -1.55 -0.88 -5.00
C PHE A 161 -1.53 0.64 -5.13
N ASP A 162 -2.61 1.24 -5.66
CA ASP A 162 -2.76 2.70 -5.73
C ASP A 162 -2.69 3.34 -4.34
N ASN A 163 -3.39 2.78 -3.36
CA ASN A 163 -3.31 3.24 -1.97
C ASN A 163 -1.90 3.15 -1.38
N MET A 164 -1.15 2.10 -1.72
CA MET A 164 0.24 1.98 -1.30
C MET A 164 1.13 3.05 -1.96
N LEU A 165 0.96 3.31 -3.26
CA LEU A 165 1.71 4.36 -3.97
C LEU A 165 1.41 5.76 -3.42
N GLU A 166 0.15 6.06 -3.14
CA GLU A 166 -0.24 7.30 -2.47
C GLU A 166 0.44 7.42 -1.10
N ALA A 167 0.42 6.34 -0.30
CA ALA A 167 1.07 6.30 1.01
C ALA A 167 2.60 6.50 0.92
N TRP A 168 3.26 6.07 -0.16
CA TRP A 168 4.70 6.28 -0.34
C TRP A 168 5.06 7.71 -0.73
N SER A 169 4.11 8.48 -1.27
CA SER A 169 4.39 9.80 -1.84
C SER A 169 5.00 10.77 -0.82
N THR A 170 4.42 10.86 0.38
CA THR A 170 4.93 11.75 1.44
C THR A 170 6.30 11.31 1.99
N PRO A 171 6.51 10.05 2.43
CA PRO A 171 7.82 9.60 2.91
C PRO A 171 8.95 9.82 1.89
N VAL A 172 8.69 9.53 0.61
CA VAL A 172 9.69 9.67 -0.45
C VAL A 172 10.04 11.14 -0.70
N GLN A 173 9.05 12.04 -0.70
CA GLN A 173 9.28 13.47 -0.91
C GLN A 173 10.01 14.11 0.28
N GLU A 174 9.65 13.75 1.50
CA GLU A 174 10.19 14.37 2.72
C GLU A 174 11.55 13.80 3.13
N PHE A 175 11.78 12.49 2.96
CA PHE A 175 12.94 11.78 3.52
C PHE A 175 13.77 11.00 2.49
N GLY A 176 13.29 10.82 1.26
CA GLY A 176 13.81 9.83 0.32
C GLY A 176 15.30 9.95 -0.05
N SER A 177 15.86 11.17 -0.06
CA SER A 177 17.28 11.39 -0.39
C SER A 177 18.23 11.27 0.81
N LEU A 178 17.69 11.18 2.02
CA LEU A 178 18.45 11.24 3.28
C LEU A 178 18.59 9.86 3.94
N GLU A 179 17.72 8.91 3.58
CA GLU A 179 17.65 7.60 4.23
C GLU A 179 17.97 6.45 3.27
N ASN A 180 19.04 5.71 3.55
CA ASN A 180 19.48 4.56 2.73
C ASN A 180 18.38 3.49 2.58
N ASN A 181 17.50 3.34 3.59
CA ASN A 181 16.44 2.35 3.55
C ASN A 181 15.35 2.75 2.55
N LEU A 182 14.98 4.03 2.48
CA LEU A 182 14.04 4.53 1.47
C LEU A 182 14.60 4.46 0.05
N VAL A 183 15.92 4.67 -0.11
CA VAL A 183 16.62 4.47 -1.39
C VAL A 183 16.45 3.02 -1.87
N GLU A 184 16.62 2.04 -0.99
CA GLU A 184 16.47 0.63 -1.35
C GLU A 184 15.02 0.21 -1.58
N CYS A 185 14.08 0.71 -0.76
CA CYS A 185 12.65 0.53 -0.97
C CYS A 185 12.24 1.07 -2.36
N SER A 186 12.69 2.28 -2.70
CA SER A 186 12.43 2.93 -3.99
C SER A 186 12.91 2.09 -5.17
N LYS A 187 14.12 1.52 -5.09
CA LYS A 187 14.64 0.62 -6.16
C LYS A 187 13.77 -0.61 -6.32
N ARG A 188 13.39 -1.27 -5.23
CA ARG A 188 12.61 -2.50 -5.25
C ARG A 188 11.22 -2.28 -5.85
N ILE A 189 10.53 -1.23 -5.41
CA ILE A 189 9.20 -0.88 -5.94
C ILE A 189 9.29 -0.49 -7.41
N PHE A 190 10.26 0.35 -7.78
CA PHE A 190 10.48 0.74 -9.18
C PHE A 190 10.74 -0.48 -10.09
N ASN A 191 11.67 -1.35 -9.69
CA ASN A 191 12.01 -2.54 -10.47
C ASN A 191 10.81 -3.47 -10.61
N LYS A 192 10.05 -3.66 -9.54
CA LYS A 192 8.84 -4.49 -9.56
C LYS A 192 7.79 -3.92 -10.50
N TYR A 193 7.50 -2.63 -10.42
CA TYR A 193 6.53 -1.99 -11.32
C TYR A 193 6.94 -2.15 -12.79
N VAL A 194 8.21 -1.86 -13.12
CA VAL A 194 8.74 -2.07 -14.47
C VAL A 194 8.56 -3.54 -14.87
N GLN A 195 9.01 -4.49 -14.05
CA GLN A 195 8.90 -5.93 -14.33
C GLN A 195 7.46 -6.36 -14.68
N CYS A 196 6.46 -5.86 -13.95
CA CYS A 196 5.05 -6.17 -14.20
C CYS A 196 4.53 -5.61 -15.54
N HIS A 197 5.11 -4.50 -16.03
CA HIS A 197 4.63 -3.78 -17.22
C HIS A 197 5.42 -4.08 -18.51
N ILE A 198 6.49 -4.88 -18.46
CA ILE A 198 7.23 -5.34 -19.64
C ILE A 198 7.02 -6.83 -19.91
N ALA A 199 6.89 -7.17 -21.19
CA ALA A 199 6.75 -8.55 -21.66
C ALA A 199 8.07 -9.34 -21.51
N PRO A 200 8.01 -10.68 -21.44
CA PRO A 200 9.19 -11.55 -21.46
C PRO A 200 10.19 -11.19 -22.58
N PRO A 201 11.51 -11.41 -22.39
CA PRO A 201 12.14 -12.13 -21.27
C PRO A 201 12.44 -11.26 -20.03
N ASP A 202 12.39 -9.94 -20.15
CA ASP A 202 12.88 -9.01 -19.11
C ASP A 202 11.84 -8.69 -18.03
N GLY A 203 10.57 -9.07 -18.26
CA GLY A 203 9.47 -8.86 -17.32
C GLY A 203 8.46 -10.00 -17.34
N CYS A 204 7.37 -9.82 -16.60
CA CYS A 204 6.33 -10.82 -16.42
C CYS A 204 4.97 -10.39 -16.97
N ARG A 205 4.88 -9.30 -17.74
CA ARG A 205 3.63 -8.90 -18.42
C ARG A 205 3.21 -10.01 -19.38
N GLN A 206 2.11 -10.68 -19.09
CA GLN A 206 1.58 -11.71 -19.97
C GLN A 206 0.84 -11.04 -21.14
N SER A 207 0.83 -11.68 -22.30
CA SER A 207 0.03 -11.21 -23.43
C SER A 207 -1.37 -11.77 -23.28
N ASN A 208 -2.41 -10.93 -23.34
CA ASN A 208 -3.77 -11.43 -23.53
C ASN A 208 -3.82 -12.18 -24.86
N ASN A 209 -4.03 -13.50 -24.79
CA ASN A 209 -4.15 -14.37 -25.97
C ASN A 209 -5.55 -14.30 -26.62
N GLY A 210 -6.44 -13.46 -26.09
CA GLY A 210 -7.79 -13.22 -26.60
C GLY A 210 -7.91 -11.77 -27.04
N ASP A 211 -8.27 -11.60 -28.31
CA ASP A 211 -8.63 -10.37 -29.01
C ASP A 211 -7.64 -9.20 -28.85
N VAL A 212 -6.92 -8.96 -29.95
CA VAL A 212 -6.33 -7.65 -30.21
C VAL A 212 -7.49 -6.68 -30.27
N GLU A 213 -7.88 -6.10 -29.12
CA GLU A 213 -8.76 -4.94 -29.12
C GLU A 213 -8.12 -3.93 -30.08
N ASP A 214 -8.89 -3.54 -31.09
CA ASP A 214 -8.45 -2.63 -32.14
C ASP A 214 -7.72 -1.46 -31.48
N ILE A 215 -6.43 -1.33 -31.81
CA ILE A 215 -5.50 -0.34 -31.27
C ILE A 215 -5.91 1.03 -31.86
N GLU A 216 -7.05 1.55 -31.44
CA GLU A 216 -7.47 2.93 -31.68
C GLU A 216 -7.00 3.77 -30.48
N ASP A 217 -5.93 4.53 -30.70
CA ASP A 217 -5.46 5.66 -29.87
C ASP A 217 -5.52 5.42 -28.34
N ASN A 218 -4.83 4.37 -27.88
CA ASN A 218 -4.85 3.94 -26.46
C ASN A 218 -3.72 4.55 -25.59
N GLU A 219 -2.66 5.12 -26.19
CA GLU A 219 -1.52 5.65 -25.40
C GLU A 219 -1.90 6.83 -24.50
N ASP A 220 -2.75 7.74 -24.99
CA ASP A 220 -3.27 8.84 -24.17
C ASP A 220 -4.19 8.33 -23.05
N LYS A 221 -4.89 7.20 -23.26
CA LYS A 221 -5.76 6.60 -22.23
C LYS A 221 -4.93 6.01 -21.09
N ASP A 222 -3.89 5.24 -21.37
CA ASP A 222 -3.03 4.66 -20.33
C ASP A 222 -2.29 5.74 -19.53
N ARG A 223 -1.77 6.77 -20.22
CA ARG A 223 -1.10 7.89 -19.56
C ARG A 223 -2.05 8.66 -18.64
N ILE A 224 -3.32 8.80 -19.03
CA ILE A 224 -4.34 9.46 -18.22
C ILE A 224 -4.78 8.54 -17.07
N HIS A 225 -4.99 7.26 -17.34
CA HIS A 225 -5.48 6.28 -16.38
C HIS A 225 -4.46 6.01 -15.27
N TYR A 226 -3.21 5.71 -15.63
CA TYR A 226 -2.13 5.42 -14.69
C TYR A 226 -1.32 6.65 -14.28
N LYS A 227 -1.85 7.86 -14.49
CA LYS A 227 -1.13 9.12 -14.27
C LYS A 227 -0.49 9.18 -12.89
N ASP A 228 -1.25 8.87 -11.83
CA ASP A 228 -0.79 9.01 -10.45
C ASP A 228 0.21 7.90 -10.07
N GLN A 229 0.02 6.69 -10.62
CA GLN A 229 1.01 5.62 -10.51
C GLN A 229 2.33 6.03 -11.14
N LEU A 230 2.30 6.48 -12.41
CA LEU A 230 3.49 6.89 -13.16
C LEU A 230 4.21 8.07 -12.50
N GLN A 231 3.47 8.99 -11.88
CA GLN A 231 4.07 10.08 -11.10
C GLN A 231 4.83 9.54 -9.89
N THR A 232 4.23 8.63 -9.12
CA THR A 232 4.85 8.04 -7.93
C THR A 232 6.04 7.16 -8.31
N ILE A 233 5.92 6.33 -9.35
CA ILE A 233 7.03 5.53 -9.88
C ILE A 233 8.16 6.43 -10.38
N GLY A 234 7.84 7.53 -11.05
CA GLY A 234 8.82 8.55 -11.43
C GLY A 234 9.52 9.18 -10.23
N MET A 235 8.83 9.37 -9.11
CA MET A 235 9.45 9.84 -7.85
C MET A 235 10.46 8.84 -7.30
N PHE A 236 10.11 7.55 -7.19
CA PHE A 236 11.09 6.51 -6.82
C PHE A 236 12.28 6.52 -7.79
N GLY A 237 12.00 6.67 -9.09
CA GLY A 237 12.98 6.88 -10.15
C GLY A 237 14.03 7.93 -9.81
N ARG A 238 13.59 9.10 -9.34
CA ARG A 238 14.42 10.27 -9.01
C ARG A 238 15.21 10.13 -7.72
N VAL A 239 14.79 9.26 -6.79
CA VAL A 239 15.58 8.94 -5.60
C VAL A 239 16.83 8.16 -5.97
N VAL A 240 16.75 7.31 -7.01
CA VAL A 240 17.83 6.40 -7.41
C VAL A 240 18.19 6.49 -8.91
N PRO A 241 18.53 7.68 -9.42
CA PRO A 241 18.75 7.91 -10.85
C PRO A 241 19.93 7.08 -11.40
N GLY A 242 20.94 6.83 -10.57
CA GLY A 242 22.10 5.99 -10.94
C GLY A 242 21.75 4.52 -11.17
N HIS A 243 20.58 4.06 -10.73
CA HIS A 243 20.06 2.72 -11.00
C HIS A 243 18.98 2.74 -12.09
N THR A 244 18.04 3.67 -11.99
CA THR A 244 16.82 3.68 -12.81
C THR A 244 17.08 4.15 -14.23
N LEU A 245 17.96 5.14 -14.45
CA LEU A 245 18.30 5.60 -15.80
C LEU A 245 19.04 4.53 -16.62
N PRO A 246 20.10 3.86 -16.11
CA PRO A 246 20.74 2.79 -16.85
C PRO A 246 19.81 1.61 -17.16
N LEU A 247 18.92 1.26 -16.23
CA LEU A 247 17.92 0.20 -16.43
C LEU A 247 16.98 0.55 -17.58
N LEU A 248 16.36 1.73 -17.55
CA LEU A 248 15.45 2.18 -18.60
C LEU A 248 16.16 2.31 -19.96
N PHE A 249 17.38 2.84 -19.97
CA PHE A 249 18.20 2.96 -21.19
C PHE A 249 18.44 1.60 -21.83
N LYS A 250 18.91 0.61 -21.04
CA LYS A 250 19.13 -0.76 -21.52
C LYS A 250 17.86 -1.41 -22.08
N LEU A 251 16.72 -1.22 -21.40
CA LEU A 251 15.44 -1.77 -21.86
C LEU A 251 15.00 -1.12 -23.18
N LEU A 252 15.20 0.19 -23.34
CA LEU A 252 14.88 0.90 -24.58
C LEU A 252 15.80 0.47 -25.73
N GLU A 253 17.11 0.42 -25.52
CA GLU A 253 18.08 -0.05 -26.52
C GLU A 253 17.73 -1.46 -27.01
N ALA A 254 17.49 -2.40 -26.10
CA ALA A 254 17.14 -3.78 -26.45
C ALA A 254 15.80 -3.89 -27.22
N ARG A 255 14.88 -2.94 -27.05
CA ARG A 255 13.62 -2.88 -27.82
C ARG A 255 13.84 -2.26 -29.19
N ILE A 256 14.65 -1.20 -29.30
CA ILE A 256 15.01 -0.58 -30.57
C ILE A 256 15.76 -1.58 -31.47
N GLU A 257 16.72 -2.32 -30.92
CA GLU A 257 17.47 -3.35 -31.66
C GLU A 257 16.58 -4.49 -32.20
N LYS A 258 15.45 -4.80 -31.55
CA LYS A 258 14.49 -5.81 -32.03
C LYS A 258 13.56 -5.28 -33.12
N LEU A 259 13.46 -3.96 -33.28
CA LEU A 259 12.57 -3.29 -34.24
C LEU A 259 13.30 -2.86 -35.52
N GLY A 260 14.64 -2.70 -35.48
CA GLY A 260 15.49 -2.41 -36.64
C GLY A 260 16.00 -3.66 -37.33
#